data_AF-A0A0N4WHJ8-F1
#
_entry.id   AF-A0A0N4WHJ8-F1
#
_cell.length_a   1.000
_cell.length_b   1.000
_cell.length_c   1.000
_cell.angle_alpha   90.00
_cell.angle_beta   90.00
_cell.angle_gamma   90.00
#
_symmetry.space_group_name_H-M   'P 1'
#
loop_
_entity.id
_entity.type
_entity.pdbx_description
1 polymer ?
#
loop_
_entity_poly.entity_id
_entity_poly.type
_entity_poly.pdbx_seq_one_letter_code
_entity_poly.pdbx_strand_id
1 'polypeptide(L)'
;MLRLVTFGEPRTGNVAFAREVEENVPFRYRVVKRNDFVTSIPRSVDPAASLMVATAFERQPLFYRFLVHYNNNMKKGDSFKVICSETDQ
;
A
#
# COMPACT_ATOMS: atom_id res chain seq x y z
N MET A 1 0.20 14.38 17.85
CA MET A 1 0.94 13.66 16.78
C MET A 1 0.08 12.51 16.31
N LEU A 2 -0.25 12.46 15.02
CA LEU A 2 -1.07 11.39 14.43
C LEU A 2 -0.18 10.22 14.00
N ARG A 3 -0.65 8.99 14.22
CA ARG A 3 0.01 7.76 13.76
C ARG A 3 -1.03 6.89 13.05
N LEU A 4 -0.77 6.56 11.79
CA LEU A 4 -1.63 5.67 11.01
C LEU A 4 -0.98 4.29 10.91
N VAL A 5 -1.63 3.28 11.48
CA VAL A 5 -1.21 1.88 11.35
C VAL A 5 -2.43 1.07 10.94
N THR A 6 -2.36 0.43 9.77
CA THR A 6 -3.45 -0.38 9.23
C THR A 6 -3.01 -1.83 9.08
N PHE A 7 -3.96 -2.76 9.16
CA PHE A 7 -3.73 -4.20 9.01
C PHE A 7 -4.64 -4.74 7.91
N GLY A 8 -4.08 -5.35 6.87
CA GLY A 8 -4.86 -5.90 5.76
C GLY A 8 -5.68 -4.85 4.99
N GLU A 9 -5.18 -3.62 4.92
CA GLU A 9 -5.94 -2.50 4.34
C GLU A 9 -6.10 -2.64 2.80
N PRO A 10 -7.34 -2.59 2.28
CA PRO A 10 -7.62 -2.56 0.85
C PRO A 10 -7.22 -1.21 0.23
N ARG A 11 -7.15 -1.10 -1.10
CA ARG A 11 -6.89 0.18 -1.77
C ARG A 11 -8.05 1.14 -1.50
N THR A 12 -7.82 2.15 -0.67
CA THR A 12 -8.86 3.05 -0.15
C THR A 12 -9.11 4.26 -1.03
N GLY A 13 -8.12 4.69 -1.81
CA GLY A 13 -8.21 5.89 -2.63
C GLY A 13 -7.42 5.82 -3.92
N ASN A 14 -7.46 6.92 -4.65
CA ASN A 14 -6.75 7.08 -5.91
C ASN A 14 -5.34 7.67 -5.71
N VAL A 15 -4.66 8.01 -6.80
CA VAL A 15 -3.30 8.58 -6.76
C VAL A 15 -3.25 9.88 -5.95
N ALA A 16 -4.24 10.76 -6.09
CA ALA A 16 -4.29 12.02 -5.36
C ALA A 16 -4.45 11.81 -3.84
N PHE A 17 -5.32 10.88 -3.44
CA PHE A 17 -5.49 10.50 -2.04
C PHE A 17 -4.19 9.95 -1.44
N ALA A 18 -3.50 9.05 -2.17
CA ALA A 18 -2.24 8.49 -1.72
C ALA A 18 -1.20 9.59 -1.47
N ARG A 19 -1.07 10.56 -2.38
CA ARG A 19 -0.16 11.71 -2.22
C ARG A 19 -0.50 12.55 -1.00
N GLU A 20 -1.77 12.88 -0.81
CA GLU A 20 -2.21 13.71 0.32
C GLU A 20 -1.89 13.03 1.67
N VAL A 21 -2.11 11.72 1.77
CA VAL A 21 -1.73 10.93 2.96
C VAL A 21 -0.21 10.93 3.15
N GLU A 22 0.54 10.85 2.06
CA GLU A 22 2.00 10.85 2.13
C GLU A 22 2.59 12.17 2.65
N GLU A 23 1.99 13.29 2.25
CA GLU A 23 2.40 14.64 2.61
C GLU A 23 1.96 15.02 4.03
N ASN A 24 0.75 14.63 4.44
CA ASN A 24 0.16 15.08 5.70
C ASN A 24 0.32 14.09 6.86
N VAL A 25 0.63 12.82 6.59
CA VAL A 25 0.73 11.77 7.62
C VAL A 25 2.13 11.14 7.61
N PRO A 26 3.14 11.76 8.27
CA PRO A 26 4.52 11.27 8.23
C PRO A 26 4.70 9.88 8.83
N PHE A 27 3.96 9.57 9.90
CA PHE A 27 3.97 8.23 10.50
C PHE A 27 2.80 7.41 9.97
N ARG A 28 3.08 6.63 8.93
CA ARG A 28 2.11 5.74 8.29
C ARG A 28 2.75 4.39 7.98
N TYR A 29 2.11 3.30 8.41
CA TYR A 29 2.53 1.94 8.10
C TYR A 29 1.33 1.08 7.75
N ARG A 30 1.45 0.34 6.66
CA ARG A 30 0.50 -0.68 6.25
C ARG A 30 1.07 -2.06 6.56
N VAL A 31 0.45 -2.79 7.47
CA VAL A 31 0.88 -4.13 7.86
C VAL A 31 0.11 -5.16 7.04
N VAL A 32 0.82 -5.95 6.24
CA VAL A 32 0.24 -6.90 5.29
C VAL A 32 0.82 -8.29 5.49
N LYS A 33 -0.09 -9.26 5.61
CA LYS A 33 0.27 -10.67 5.63
C LYS A 33 0.44 -11.18 4.19
N ARG A 34 1.41 -12.07 3.99
CA ARG A 34 1.54 -12.79 2.72
C ARG A 34 0.22 -13.48 2.36
N ASN A 35 -0.17 -13.36 1.10
CA ASN A 35 -1.40 -13.91 0.52
C ASN A 35 -2.70 -13.32 1.09
N ASP A 36 -2.64 -12.14 1.72
CA ASP A 36 -3.85 -11.40 2.09
C ASP A 36 -4.48 -10.74 0.86
N PHE A 37 -5.54 -11.36 0.35
CA PHE A 37 -6.23 -10.90 -0.85
C PHE A 37 -6.92 -9.54 -0.68
N VAL A 38 -7.25 -9.14 0.56
CA VAL A 38 -7.93 -7.86 0.83
C VAL A 38 -7.04 -6.69 0.37
N THR A 39 -5.74 -6.84 0.54
CA THR A 39 -4.75 -5.84 0.11
C THR A 39 -4.60 -5.77 -1.41
N SER A 40 -5.13 -6.74 -2.15
CA SER A 40 -5.10 -6.76 -3.61
C SER A 40 -6.33 -6.15 -4.27
N ILE A 41 -7.32 -5.73 -3.48
CA ILE A 41 -8.58 -5.15 -3.97
C ILE A 41 -8.78 -3.70 -3.51
N PRO A 42 -9.47 -2.87 -4.29
CA PRO A 42 -9.73 -3.01 -5.74
C PRO A 42 -8.42 -3.07 -6.54
N ARG A 43 -8.40 -3.75 -7.71
CA ARG A 43 -7.17 -3.92 -8.50
C ARG A 43 -6.70 -2.58 -9.10
N SER A 44 -5.41 -2.31 -9.01
CA SER A 44 -4.74 -1.29 -9.82
C SER A 44 -4.43 -1.86 -11.21
N VAL A 45 -4.42 -0.99 -12.22
CA VAL A 45 -3.98 -1.38 -13.57
C VAL A 45 -2.46 -1.18 -13.63
N ASP A 46 -1.73 -2.11 -14.23
CA ASP A 46 -0.31 -1.92 -14.48
C ASP A 46 -0.13 -0.76 -15.49
N PRO A 47 0.55 0.34 -15.10
CA PRO A 47 0.82 1.47 -15.99
C PRO A 47 1.66 1.09 -17.21
N ALA A 48 2.50 0.04 -17.11
CA ALA A 48 3.32 -0.44 -18.22
C ALA A 48 2.53 -1.31 -19.21
N ALA A 49 1.48 -2.00 -18.75
CA ALA A 49 0.64 -2.87 -19.58
C ALA A 49 -0.51 -2.13 -20.26
N SER A 50 -0.71 -0.84 -19.99
CA SER A 50 -1.88 -0.11 -20.44
C SER A 50 -1.50 1.20 -21.12
N LEU A 51 -1.96 1.40 -22.35
CA LEU A 51 -1.93 2.68 -23.08
C LEU A 51 -2.90 3.70 -22.44
N MET A 52 -2.81 3.89 -21.13
CA MET A 52 -3.71 4.75 -20.37
C MET A 52 -3.32 6.21 -20.54
N VAL A 53 -4.33 7.04 -20.80
CA VAL A 53 -4.19 8.50 -20.74
C VAL A 53 -3.90 8.90 -19.29
N ALA A 54 -3.08 9.94 -19.07
CA ALA A 54 -2.69 10.42 -17.72
C ALA A 54 -3.88 10.62 -16.77
N THR A 55 -5.04 11.05 -17.28
CA THR A 55 -6.28 11.21 -16.51
C THR A 55 -6.86 9.90 -15.98
N ALA A 56 -6.63 8.78 -16.67
CA ALA A 56 -7.06 7.46 -16.23
C ALA A 56 -6.12 6.91 -15.15
N PHE A 57 -4.81 7.20 -15.26
CA PHE A 57 -3.82 6.88 -14.23
C PHE A 57 -4.15 7.55 -12.90
N GLU A 58 -4.51 8.84 -12.89
CA GLU A 58 -4.84 9.55 -11.64
C GLU A 58 -6.06 8.99 -10.91
N ARG A 59 -6.99 8.35 -11.63
CA ARG A 59 -8.21 7.77 -11.07
C ARG A 59 -8.02 6.34 -10.56
N GLN A 60 -6.89 5.71 -10.84
CA GLN A 60 -6.70 4.32 -10.45
C GLN A 60 -6.51 4.19 -8.93
N PRO A 61 -6.96 3.08 -8.33
CA PRO A 61 -6.69 2.81 -6.92
C PRO A 61 -5.19 2.66 -6.66
N LEU A 62 -4.65 3.37 -5.68
CA LEU A 62 -3.23 3.33 -5.33
C LEU A 62 -3.04 3.32 -3.81
N PHE A 63 -2.01 2.62 -3.35
CA PHE A 63 -1.57 2.71 -1.97
C PHE A 63 -0.57 3.85 -1.77
N TYR A 64 -0.65 4.49 -0.60
CA TYR A 64 0.45 5.31 -0.12
C TYR A 64 1.64 4.42 0.29
N ARG A 65 2.85 4.97 0.20
CA ARG A 65 4.13 4.28 0.50
C ARG A 65 4.23 3.83 1.97
N PHE A 66 5.12 2.84 2.19
CA PHE A 66 5.46 2.15 3.44
C PHE A 66 4.59 0.94 3.80
N LEU A 67 5.18 -0.24 3.57
CA LEU A 67 4.57 -1.55 3.80
C LEU A 67 5.43 -2.36 4.79
N VAL A 68 4.80 -2.97 5.78
CA VAL A 68 5.38 -4.02 6.60
C VAL A 68 4.81 -5.34 6.13
N HIS A 69 5.64 -6.19 5.54
CA HIS A 69 5.23 -7.48 5.02
C HIS A 69 5.75 -8.62 5.88
N TYR A 70 4.85 -9.53 6.26
CA TYR A 70 5.19 -10.71 7.06
C TYR A 70 4.58 -11.99 6.48
N ASN A 71 5.31 -13.09 6.62
CA ASN A 71 4.88 -14.43 6.17
C ASN A 71 4.95 -15.43 7.33
N ASN A 72 4.40 -15.04 8.47
CA ASN A 72 4.36 -15.85 9.68
C ASN A 72 3.11 -15.48 10.49
N ASN A 73 3.07 -15.91 11.75
CA ASN A 73 1.95 -15.67 12.65
C ASN A 73 2.13 -14.39 13.48
N MET A 74 3.16 -13.58 13.22
CA MET A 74 3.47 -12.35 13.95
C MET A 74 3.51 -12.57 15.47
N LYS A 75 4.05 -13.70 15.93
CA LYS A 75 4.30 -13.93 17.36
C LYS A 75 5.42 -13.00 17.84
N LYS A 76 5.46 -12.75 19.15
CA LYS A 76 6.51 -11.93 19.74
C LYS A 76 7.89 -12.55 19.45
N GLY A 77 8.73 -11.82 18.72
CA GLY A 77 10.06 -12.28 18.27
C GLY A 77 10.12 -12.71 16.80
N ASP A 78 8.98 -12.85 16.12
CA ASP A 78 8.92 -13.17 14.71
C ASP A 78 9.45 -12.01 13.85
N SER A 79 10.15 -12.36 12.76
CA SER A 79 10.71 -11.38 11.83
C SER A 79 9.65 -10.82 10.87
N PHE A 80 9.88 -9.60 10.41
CA PHE A 80 9.10 -8.95 9.34
C PHE A 80 10.02 -8.14 8.45
N LYS A 81 9.56 -7.83 7.23
CA LYS A 81 10.28 -6.98 6.29
C LYS A 81 9.59 -5.64 6.17
N VAL A 82 10.35 -4.56 6.23
CA VAL A 82 9.86 -3.21 5.88
C VAL A 82 10.21 -2.99 4.41
N ILE A 83 9.18 -2.78 3.60
CA ILE A 83 9.26 -2.52 2.18
C ILE A 83 8.98 -1.03 1.97
N CYS A 84 9.99 -0.32 1.45
CA CYS A 84 9.92 1.12 1.22
C CYS A 84 9.58 1.47 -0.24
N SER A 85 9.65 0.52 -1.17
CA SER A 85 9.32 0.70 -2.59
C SER A 85 8.55 -0.48 -3.19
N GLU A 86 7.70 -0.24 -4.19
CA GLU A 86 6.95 -1.33 -4.88
C GLU A 86 7.88 -2.33 -5.58
N THR A 87 9.12 -1.93 -5.89
CA THR A 87 10.18 -2.77 -6.46
C THR A 87 10.68 -3.88 -5.54
N ASP A 88 10.35 -3.82 -4.24
CA ASP A 88 10.81 -4.79 -3.23
C ASP A 88 9.69 -5.76 -2.75
N GLN A 89 8.52 -5.78 -3.41
CA GLN A 89 7.39 -6.68 -3.11
C GLN A 89 7.55 -8.10 -3.68
#